data_AF-A0A2S0U5W2-F1
#
_entry.id   AF-A0A2S0U5W2-F1
#
_cell.length_a   1.000
_cell.length_b   1.000
_cell.length_c   1.000
_cell.angle_alpha   90.00
_cell.angle_beta   90.00
_cell.angle_gamma   90.00
#
_symmetry.space_group_name_H-M   'P 1'
#
loop_
_entity.id
_entity.type
_entity.pdbx_description
1 polymer ?
#
loop_
_entity_poly.entity_id
_entity_poly.type
_entity_poly.pdbx_seq_one_letter_code
_entity_poly.pdbx_strand_id
1 'polypeptide(L)'
;MTRIIVVVLVCLFLNGCGQAKNVPSGSQPIQEQNSTVTAKVQQKNASSPVSPNLLIDEQKNGEIGMFHLGMTLDEVRGRLAEKKVEITNETENASEPGAEDQGERSVWTEGASFTFNNKEELYSVDVLDEQPTSLGLRKGDAKEQVMKLYGKDFTKFEALDDDGADDVLEYTLDGRYFTVTLKGDQVLNWGVSTRSYQTLVDAEAKHNQEGSPLKEQLMTDLKAQLSKLSSHPKDLTAAVMVADRVRGLQNITSIDLSEEEIDYVIKAGKKAEGLLTDSVIYSGYSAGGIHFIAILSPRSAENTSFKQTINQVRDSQDEFDFLTAIVDASDTRSLQMGLDVYAEDLNGKLKNIPIGKLTVKDEDSSEEFALFEEKYSQDLLKSHKRSQGNGKSIPSGTWHTYMFDGTLLNELSISIETGTDLVVLQNK
;
A
#
# COMPACT_ATOMS: atom_id res chain seq x y z
N MET A 1 26.68 18.24 26.00
CA MET A 1 25.54 18.90 26.69
C MET A 1 25.00 19.93 25.72
N THR A 2 24.16 19.47 24.79
CA THR A 2 23.73 20.23 23.62
C THR A 2 22.23 20.00 23.48
N ARG A 3 21.48 21.10 23.45
CA ARG A 3 20.03 21.13 23.62
C ARG A 3 19.34 20.64 22.35
N ILE A 4 18.49 19.63 22.48
CA ILE A 4 17.53 19.21 21.47
C ILE A 4 16.41 20.27 21.42
N ILE A 5 16.20 20.87 20.26
CA ILE A 5 15.02 21.68 19.96
C ILE A 5 14.07 20.76 19.19
N VAL A 6 13.05 20.27 19.87
CA VAL A 6 11.90 19.61 19.23
C VAL A 6 10.98 20.72 18.72
N VAL A 7 10.83 20.83 17.41
CA VAL A 7 9.81 21.69 16.80
C VAL A 7 8.50 20.90 16.81
N VAL A 8 7.64 21.21 17.78
CA VAL A 8 6.26 20.72 17.83
C VAL A 8 5.43 21.56 16.87
N LEU A 9 4.97 20.94 15.78
CA LEU A 9 4.00 21.54 14.87
C LEU A 9 2.60 21.40 15.50
N VAL A 10 2.11 22.48 16.11
CA VAL A 10 0.74 22.58 16.64
C VAL A 10 -0.18 23.06 15.51
N CYS A 11 -1.02 22.17 14.98
CA CYS A 11 -2.13 22.55 14.10
C CYS A 11 -3.24 23.21 14.92
N LEU A 12 -3.30 24.54 14.87
CA LEU A 12 -4.42 25.34 15.35
C LEU A 12 -5.58 25.26 14.34
N PHE A 13 -6.66 24.58 14.72
CA PHE A 13 -7.96 24.73 14.06
C PHE A 13 -8.56 26.09 14.44
N LEU A 14 -8.48 27.04 13.52
CA LEU A 14 -9.22 28.29 13.58
C LEU A 14 -10.67 28.05 13.13
N ASN A 15 -11.57 27.80 14.08
CA ASN A 15 -13.00 28.00 13.87
C ASN A 15 -13.31 29.49 13.97
N GLY A 16 -13.44 30.14 12.82
CA GLY A 16 -13.99 31.49 12.71
C GLY A 16 -15.50 31.48 12.92
N CYS A 17 -15.94 31.78 14.15
CA CYS A 17 -17.32 32.17 14.43
C CYS A 17 -17.56 33.60 13.91
N GLY A 18 -18.40 33.73 12.88
CA GLY A 18 -18.93 35.00 12.43
C GLY A 18 -19.82 35.66 13.49
N GLN A 19 -19.54 36.92 13.78
CA GLN A 19 -20.41 37.80 14.57
C GLN A 19 -21.59 38.30 13.71
N ALA A 20 -22.81 38.13 14.20
CA ALA A 20 -23.96 38.96 13.83
C ALA A 20 -24.50 39.65 15.09
N LYS A 21 -24.65 40.97 15.03
CA LYS A 21 -25.10 41.85 16.12
C LYS A 21 -26.62 41.85 16.27
N ASN A 22 -27.07 41.57 17.51
CA ASN A 22 -28.12 42.18 18.35
C ASN A 22 -29.43 42.79 17.78
N VAL A 23 -30.55 42.13 18.17
CA VAL A 23 -31.82 42.53 18.89
C VAL A 23 -32.52 43.89 18.61
N PRO A 24 -33.87 44.02 18.80
CA PRO A 24 -34.56 44.03 20.11
C PRO A 24 -35.92 43.24 20.16
N SER A 25 -36.18 42.47 21.21
CA SER A 25 -36.93 42.83 22.45
C SER A 25 -38.45 42.63 22.34
N GLY A 26 -39.00 41.80 23.24
CA GLY A 26 -40.45 41.62 23.42
C GLY A 26 -40.83 40.60 24.50
N SER A 27 -40.91 41.08 25.74
CA SER A 27 -41.95 40.77 26.75
C SER A 27 -42.10 39.35 27.35
N GLN A 28 -41.97 39.33 28.69
CA GLN A 28 -42.24 38.30 29.70
C GLN A 28 -43.70 37.72 29.75
N PRO A 29 -44.12 36.94 30.78
CA PRO A 29 -43.66 35.64 31.33
C PRO A 29 -44.84 34.64 31.53
N ILE A 30 -44.59 33.48 32.20
CA ILE A 30 -45.44 32.77 33.22
C ILE A 30 -45.42 31.22 33.07
N GLN A 31 -44.81 30.61 34.09
CA GLN A 31 -45.13 29.41 34.91
C GLN A 31 -45.74 28.10 34.35
N GLU A 32 -45.19 27.02 34.95
CA GLU A 32 -45.80 25.77 35.41
C GLU A 32 -46.26 24.72 34.38
N GLN A 33 -45.63 23.54 34.37
CA GLN A 33 -46.07 22.38 35.17
C GLN A 33 -45.15 21.16 34.97
N ASN A 34 -44.95 20.44 36.08
CA ASN A 34 -44.28 19.15 36.15
C ASN A 34 -44.94 18.09 35.26
N SER A 35 -44.14 17.20 34.68
CA SER A 35 -44.46 15.77 34.60
C SER A 35 -43.21 14.93 34.39
N THR A 36 -42.90 14.16 35.43
CA THR A 36 -41.95 13.08 35.50
C THR A 36 -42.40 11.95 34.57
N VAL A 37 -41.53 11.52 33.64
CA VAL A 37 -41.65 10.19 33.03
C VAL A 37 -40.32 9.47 33.24
N THR A 38 -40.36 8.56 34.20
CA THR A 38 -39.33 7.56 34.48
C THR A 38 -39.34 6.53 33.35
N ALA A 39 -38.32 6.53 32.49
CA ALA A 39 -38.06 5.43 31.57
C ALA A 39 -36.87 4.62 32.11
N LYS A 40 -37.17 3.40 32.56
CA LYS A 40 -36.22 2.37 32.97
C LYS A 40 -35.19 2.14 31.84
N VAL A 41 -33.93 2.47 32.09
CA VAL A 41 -32.82 1.92 31.32
C VAL A 41 -32.66 0.47 31.76
N GLN A 42 -33.19 -0.44 30.95
CA GLN A 42 -32.82 -1.85 31.03
C GLN A 42 -31.31 -1.95 30.78
N GLN A 43 -30.55 -2.34 31.81
CA GLN A 43 -29.25 -2.96 31.64
C GLN A 43 -29.45 -4.19 30.77
N LYS A 44 -29.23 -4.03 29.47
CA LYS A 44 -29.04 -5.14 28.56
C LYS A 44 -27.64 -5.66 28.86
N ASN A 45 -27.56 -6.68 29.72
CA ASN A 45 -26.40 -7.55 29.79
C ASN A 45 -26.17 -8.08 28.38
N ALA A 46 -25.28 -7.44 27.63
CA ALA A 46 -24.68 -8.06 26.47
C ALA A 46 -23.81 -9.19 27.02
N SER A 47 -24.35 -10.40 26.99
CA SER A 47 -23.51 -11.59 27.06
C SER A 47 -22.49 -11.46 25.92
N SER A 48 -21.22 -11.29 26.29
CA SER A 48 -20.13 -11.42 25.34
C SER A 48 -20.34 -12.68 24.51
N PRO A 49 -20.17 -12.63 23.17
CA PRO A 49 -20.13 -13.86 22.39
C PRO A 49 -19.06 -14.75 23.01
N VAL A 50 -19.43 -16.00 23.27
CA VAL A 50 -18.51 -17.00 23.80
C VAL A 50 -17.39 -17.15 22.78
N SER A 51 -16.20 -16.61 23.06
CA SER A 51 -15.03 -16.86 22.23
C SER A 51 -14.86 -18.37 22.10
N PRO A 52 -14.86 -18.91 20.87
CA PRO A 52 -14.62 -20.33 20.66
C PRO A 52 -13.26 -20.67 21.28
N ASN A 53 -13.25 -21.58 22.26
CA ASN A 53 -12.03 -22.02 22.95
C ASN A 53 -11.08 -22.67 21.93
N LEU A 54 -10.17 -21.86 21.37
CA LEU A 54 -9.03 -22.28 20.57
C LEU A 54 -8.00 -22.92 21.49
N LEU A 55 -8.23 -24.16 21.92
CA LEU A 55 -7.24 -24.89 22.73
C LEU A 55 -6.07 -25.32 21.84
N ILE A 56 -5.00 -24.53 21.89
CA ILE A 56 -3.67 -24.86 21.38
C ILE A 56 -2.89 -25.42 22.57
N ASP A 57 -2.76 -26.75 22.63
CA ASP A 57 -2.06 -27.44 23.71
C ASP A 57 -0.56 -27.38 23.43
N GLU A 58 0.22 -26.57 24.14
CA GLU A 58 1.61 -26.27 23.78
C GLU A 58 2.47 -27.54 23.68
N GLN A 59 2.76 -27.92 22.44
CA GLN A 59 2.53 -29.29 21.95
C GLN A 59 3.60 -30.31 22.35
N LYS A 60 3.68 -30.71 23.63
CA LYS A 60 4.26 -32.02 24.02
C LYS A 60 3.62 -32.74 25.21
N ASN A 61 2.49 -32.27 25.73
CA ASN A 61 1.86 -32.88 26.92
C ASN A 61 0.85 -34.02 26.66
N GLY A 62 0.79 -34.56 25.44
CA GLY A 62 0.07 -35.80 25.15
C GLY A 62 -1.43 -35.65 24.88
N GLU A 63 -1.96 -34.44 24.82
CA GLU A 63 -3.30 -34.16 24.30
C GLU A 63 -3.16 -33.47 22.92
N ILE A 64 -3.98 -33.89 21.95
CA ILE A 64 -3.98 -33.25 20.62
C ILE A 64 -4.96 -32.09 20.71
N GLY A 65 -4.42 -30.87 20.83
CA GLY A 65 -5.21 -29.64 20.76
C GLY A 65 -6.03 -29.52 19.48
N MET A 66 -6.94 -28.54 19.45
CA MET A 66 -7.79 -28.31 18.28
C MET A 66 -6.96 -27.94 17.04
N PHE A 67 -5.81 -27.30 17.21
CA PHE A 67 -4.85 -27.02 16.16
C PHE A 67 -3.48 -27.59 16.56
N HIS A 68 -2.75 -28.17 15.61
CA HIS A 68 -1.40 -28.68 15.83
C HIS A 68 -0.47 -28.39 14.66
N LEU A 69 0.80 -28.13 14.97
CA LEU A 69 1.83 -27.89 13.97
C LEU A 69 1.95 -29.12 13.07
N GLY A 70 1.96 -28.90 11.75
CA GLY A 70 1.92 -29.92 10.70
C GLY A 70 0.54 -30.16 10.07
N MET A 71 -0.54 -29.56 10.58
CA MET A 71 -1.84 -29.59 9.90
C MET A 71 -1.78 -28.92 8.52
N THR A 72 -2.57 -29.41 7.57
CA THR A 72 -2.71 -28.71 6.29
C THR A 72 -3.62 -27.48 6.41
N LEU A 73 -3.47 -26.53 5.49
CA LEU A 73 -4.36 -25.37 5.37
C LEU A 73 -5.85 -25.76 5.32
N ASP A 74 -6.19 -26.80 4.56
CA ASP A 74 -7.56 -27.30 4.45
C ASP A 74 -8.07 -27.93 5.75
N GLU A 75 -7.22 -28.63 6.51
CA GLU A 75 -7.58 -29.15 7.83
C GLU A 75 -7.90 -28.02 8.81
N VAL A 76 -7.06 -26.97 8.84
CA VAL A 76 -7.27 -25.80 9.70
C VAL A 76 -8.59 -25.10 9.33
N ARG A 77 -8.82 -24.85 8.03
CA ARG A 77 -10.08 -24.27 7.53
C ARG A 77 -11.30 -25.10 7.92
N GLY A 78 -11.23 -26.43 7.75
CA GLY A 78 -12.31 -27.34 8.14
C GLY A 78 -12.66 -27.23 9.61
N ARG A 79 -11.65 -27.14 10.49
CA ARG A 79 -11.84 -27.00 11.94
C ARG A 79 -12.40 -25.63 12.33
N LEU A 80 -11.92 -24.55 11.72
CA LEU A 80 -12.46 -23.21 11.92
C LEU A 80 -13.94 -23.16 11.53
N ALA A 81 -14.30 -23.74 10.37
CA ALA A 81 -15.68 -23.83 9.91
C ALA A 81 -16.57 -24.66 10.86
N GLU A 82 -16.08 -25.81 11.37
CA GLU A 82 -16.81 -26.64 12.33
C GLU A 82 -17.17 -25.86 13.61
N LYS A 83 -16.27 -24.99 14.07
CA LYS A 83 -16.49 -24.14 15.24
C LYS A 83 -17.16 -22.81 14.93
N LYS A 84 -17.47 -22.53 13.67
CA LYS A 84 -18.03 -21.25 13.21
C LYS A 84 -17.14 -20.07 13.59
N VAL A 85 -15.82 -20.27 13.51
CA VAL A 85 -14.84 -19.20 13.63
C VAL A 85 -14.73 -18.53 12.27
N GLU A 86 -14.89 -17.21 12.24
CA GLU A 86 -14.75 -16.42 11.02
C GLU A 86 -13.27 -16.16 10.72
N ILE A 87 -12.89 -16.36 9.46
CA ILE A 87 -11.59 -15.93 8.93
C ILE A 87 -11.72 -14.46 8.60
N THR A 88 -10.97 -13.62 9.28
CA THR A 88 -10.99 -12.16 9.12
C THR A 88 -10.08 -11.70 7.99
N ASN A 89 -8.99 -12.44 7.74
CA ASN A 89 -8.06 -12.14 6.66
C ASN A 89 -7.31 -13.42 6.23
N GLU A 90 -6.86 -13.45 4.97
CA GLU A 90 -5.94 -14.45 4.47
C GLU A 90 -4.94 -13.79 3.52
N THR A 91 -3.65 -14.03 3.74
CA THR A 91 -2.57 -13.47 2.93
C THR A 91 -1.63 -14.56 2.45
N GLU A 92 -1.00 -14.32 1.30
CA GLU A 92 0.09 -15.14 0.77
C GLU A 92 1.32 -14.24 0.62
N ASN A 93 2.46 -14.72 1.11
CA ASN A 93 3.71 -13.99 1.01
C ASN A 93 4.26 -14.08 -0.42
N ALA A 94 4.19 -12.96 -1.12
CA ALA A 94 4.63 -12.81 -2.50
C ALA A 94 6.11 -12.36 -2.62
N SER A 95 6.97 -12.70 -1.63
CA SER A 95 8.42 -12.50 -1.64
C SER A 95 9.10 -12.96 -2.95
N GLU A 96 10.37 -12.58 -3.12
CA GLU A 96 11.15 -12.91 -4.30
C GLU A 96 11.27 -14.43 -4.54
N PRO A 97 11.34 -14.89 -5.81
CA PRO A 97 11.61 -16.28 -6.15
C PRO A 97 12.84 -16.87 -5.44
N GLY A 98 12.60 -17.83 -4.55
CA GLY A 98 13.65 -18.48 -3.77
C GLY A 98 13.92 -17.87 -2.38
N ALA A 99 13.19 -16.82 -2.00
CA ALA A 99 13.11 -16.41 -0.60
C ALA A 99 12.53 -17.56 0.24
N GLU A 100 13.03 -17.71 1.47
CA GLU A 100 12.67 -18.84 2.34
C GLU A 100 11.18 -18.85 2.70
N ASP A 101 10.57 -17.67 2.72
CA ASP A 101 9.18 -17.39 3.06
C ASP A 101 8.25 -17.24 1.84
N GLN A 102 8.76 -17.44 0.62
CA GLN A 102 7.94 -17.32 -0.58
C GLN A 102 6.82 -18.36 -0.63
N GLY A 103 5.59 -17.90 -0.84
CA GLY A 103 4.40 -18.75 -0.92
C GLY A 103 3.89 -19.24 0.43
N GLU A 104 4.46 -18.74 1.53
CA GLU A 104 3.87 -18.93 2.86
C GLU A 104 2.54 -18.22 2.95
N ARG A 105 1.61 -18.79 3.72
CA ARG A 105 0.27 -18.24 3.88
C ARG A 105 -0.03 -17.98 5.34
N SER A 106 -0.78 -16.92 5.59
CA SER A 106 -1.28 -16.61 6.92
C SER A 106 -2.80 -16.51 6.88
N VAL A 107 -3.46 -17.28 7.74
CA VAL A 107 -4.91 -17.22 7.98
C VAL A 107 -5.14 -16.56 9.32
N TRP A 108 -5.93 -15.48 9.35
CA TRP A 108 -6.19 -14.69 10.54
C TRP A 108 -7.65 -14.83 10.96
N THR A 109 -7.85 -14.84 12.26
CA THR A 109 -9.17 -14.79 12.91
C THR A 109 -9.15 -13.66 13.94
N GLU A 110 -10.27 -13.40 14.61
CA GLU A 110 -10.29 -12.43 15.70
C GLU A 110 -9.40 -12.85 16.88
N GLY A 111 -9.21 -14.16 17.10
CA GLY A 111 -8.51 -14.69 18.28
C GLY A 111 -7.12 -15.28 18.04
N ALA A 112 -6.77 -15.58 16.80
CA ALA A 112 -5.50 -16.24 16.47
C ALA A 112 -5.09 -16.01 15.00
N SER A 113 -3.79 -16.11 14.73
CA SER A 113 -3.21 -16.23 13.40
C SER A 113 -2.54 -17.60 13.23
N PHE A 114 -2.63 -18.13 12.01
CA PHE A 114 -2.10 -19.43 11.61
C PHE A 114 -1.18 -19.24 10.41
N THR A 115 0.07 -19.66 10.51
CA THR A 115 1.05 -19.48 9.43
C THR A 115 1.51 -20.82 8.87
N PHE A 116 1.45 -20.93 7.55
CA PHE A 116 1.69 -22.15 6.77
C PHE A 116 2.91 -21.97 5.87
N ASN A 117 3.69 -23.04 5.75
CA ASN A 117 4.85 -23.05 4.86
C ASN A 117 4.41 -23.13 3.40
N ASN A 118 5.35 -23.08 2.46
CA ASN A 118 5.07 -23.21 1.02
C ASN A 118 4.51 -24.58 0.58
N LYS A 119 4.40 -25.55 1.49
CA LYS A 119 3.70 -26.83 1.29
C LYS A 119 2.33 -26.85 1.95
N GLU A 120 1.85 -25.69 2.39
CA GLU A 120 0.59 -25.49 3.10
C GLU A 120 0.50 -26.28 4.44
N GLU A 121 1.65 -26.53 5.08
CA GLU A 121 1.72 -27.15 6.41
C GLU A 121 1.86 -26.07 7.50
N LEU A 122 0.99 -26.12 8.51
CA LEU A 122 0.95 -25.20 9.63
C LEU A 122 2.24 -25.28 10.45
N TYR A 123 3.00 -24.20 10.50
CA TYR A 123 4.25 -24.17 11.26
C TYR A 123 4.26 -23.14 12.39
N SER A 124 3.33 -22.17 12.40
CA SER A 124 3.17 -21.22 13.50
C SER A 124 1.69 -21.01 13.86
N VAL A 125 1.41 -20.81 15.14
CA VAL A 125 0.12 -20.36 15.64
C VAL A 125 0.36 -19.30 16.71
N ASP A 126 -0.22 -18.11 16.53
CA ASP A 126 -0.16 -17.03 17.52
C ASP A 126 -1.57 -16.73 18.04
N VAL A 127 -1.70 -16.62 19.36
CA VAL A 127 -2.95 -16.39 20.08
C VAL A 127 -3.04 -14.94 20.52
N LEU A 128 -4.00 -14.23 19.95
CA LEU A 128 -4.14 -12.77 20.07
C LEU A 128 -5.18 -12.33 21.10
N ASP A 129 -6.07 -13.24 21.50
CA ASP A 129 -7.15 -13.01 22.47
C ASP A 129 -6.75 -13.37 23.91
N GLU A 130 -7.74 -13.54 24.79
CA GLU A 130 -7.56 -13.83 26.21
C GLU A 130 -7.46 -15.33 26.53
N GLN A 131 -7.32 -16.20 25.51
CA GLN A 131 -7.21 -17.64 25.75
C GLN A 131 -5.94 -17.95 26.57
N PRO A 132 -6.09 -18.74 27.67
CA PRO A 132 -4.95 -19.14 28.46
C PRO A 132 -4.14 -20.24 27.79
N THR A 133 -2.83 -20.26 28.06
CA THR A 133 -2.00 -21.44 27.82
C THR A 133 -2.39 -22.60 28.74
N SER A 134 -1.85 -23.80 28.49
CA SER A 134 -2.06 -24.98 29.35
C SER A 134 -1.54 -24.81 30.79
N LEU A 135 -0.56 -23.92 31.01
CA LEU A 135 -0.06 -23.53 32.34
C LEU A 135 -0.78 -22.32 32.93
N GLY A 136 -1.77 -21.77 32.22
CA GLY A 136 -2.63 -20.70 32.69
C GLY A 136 -2.11 -19.28 32.44
N LEU A 137 -1.10 -19.09 31.59
CA LEU A 137 -0.65 -17.77 31.17
C LEU A 137 -1.70 -17.11 30.26
N ARG A 138 -1.99 -15.83 30.47
CA ARG A 138 -2.98 -15.08 29.69
C ARG A 138 -2.45 -13.70 29.28
N LYS A 139 -3.09 -13.11 28.27
CA LYS A 139 -2.95 -11.70 27.94
C LYS A 139 -3.15 -10.81 29.17
N GLY A 140 -2.26 -9.84 29.35
CA GLY A 140 -2.23 -8.91 30.48
C GLY A 140 -1.45 -9.41 31.72
N ASP A 141 -1.08 -10.69 31.78
CA ASP A 141 -0.24 -11.21 32.86
C ASP A 141 1.12 -10.51 32.88
N ALA A 142 1.69 -10.36 34.08
CA ALA A 142 3.00 -9.75 34.24
C ALA A 142 4.12 -10.68 33.75
N LYS A 143 5.23 -10.11 33.27
CA LYS A 143 6.44 -10.84 32.86
C LYS A 143 6.95 -11.80 33.93
N GLU A 144 6.84 -11.45 35.22
CA GLU A 144 7.22 -12.33 36.33
C GLU A 144 6.40 -13.62 36.36
N GLN A 145 5.13 -13.56 35.94
CA GLN A 145 4.26 -14.72 35.86
C GLN A 145 4.72 -15.65 34.72
N VAL A 146 5.16 -15.11 33.58
CA VAL A 146 5.79 -15.89 32.50
C VAL A 146 6.99 -16.66 33.04
N MET A 147 7.91 -15.95 33.72
CA MET A 147 9.11 -16.57 34.29
C MET A 147 8.81 -17.61 35.36
N LYS A 148 7.71 -17.45 36.10
CA LYS A 148 7.26 -18.41 37.11
C LYS A 148 6.71 -19.69 36.48
N LEU A 149 5.99 -19.58 35.36
CA LEU A 149 5.36 -20.72 34.69
C LEU A 149 6.35 -21.48 33.79
N TYR A 150 7.19 -20.77 33.03
CA TYR A 150 8.04 -21.34 31.98
C TYR A 150 9.54 -21.30 32.32
N GLY A 151 9.91 -20.66 33.43
CA GLY A 151 11.29 -20.53 33.86
C GLY A 151 11.98 -19.28 33.31
N LYS A 152 13.26 -19.15 33.66
CA LYS A 152 14.10 -17.99 33.30
C LYS A 152 15.06 -18.27 32.14
N ASP A 153 15.01 -19.47 31.59
CA ASP A 153 15.84 -19.89 30.47
C ASP A 153 15.09 -19.60 29.16
N PHE A 154 15.24 -18.37 28.69
CA PHE A 154 14.64 -17.88 27.45
C PHE A 154 15.67 -17.04 26.70
N THR A 155 15.49 -16.92 25.38
CA THR A 155 16.17 -15.91 24.57
C THR A 155 15.24 -14.72 24.41
N LYS A 156 15.77 -13.51 24.59
CA LYS A 156 15.02 -12.26 24.43
C LYS A 156 15.38 -11.60 23.11
N PHE A 157 14.36 -11.17 22.37
CA PHE A 157 14.48 -10.38 21.16
C PHE A 157 13.75 -9.06 21.33
N GLU A 158 14.16 -8.05 20.55
CA GLU A 158 13.31 -6.88 20.28
C GLU A 158 12.22 -7.32 19.29
N ALA A 159 10.99 -6.82 19.48
CA ALA A 159 9.91 -7.09 18.54
C ALA A 159 10.23 -6.49 17.16
N LEU A 160 9.85 -7.20 16.09
CA LEU A 160 10.13 -6.78 14.71
C LEU A 160 9.09 -5.75 14.21
N ASP A 161 7.85 -5.86 14.67
CA ASP A 161 6.74 -5.00 14.25
C ASP A 161 6.41 -3.90 15.27
N ASP A 162 6.02 -2.70 14.78
CA ASP A 162 5.60 -1.54 15.59
C ASP A 162 4.12 -1.62 16.07
N ASP A 163 3.60 -2.82 16.27
CA ASP A 163 2.25 -3.08 16.80
C ASP A 163 2.14 -2.78 18.31
N GLY A 164 3.10 -2.03 18.84
CA GLY A 164 3.24 -1.68 20.25
C GLY A 164 3.73 -2.84 21.12
N ALA A 165 4.42 -3.81 20.54
CA ALA A 165 5.22 -4.80 21.24
C ALA A 165 6.64 -4.27 21.48
N ASP A 166 7.23 -4.56 22.64
CA ASP A 166 8.58 -4.14 22.98
C ASP A 166 9.56 -5.32 22.90
N ASP A 167 9.21 -6.45 23.53
CA ASP A 167 10.08 -7.61 23.66
C ASP A 167 9.37 -8.89 23.22
N VAL A 168 10.13 -9.85 22.68
CA VAL A 168 9.69 -11.24 22.52
C VAL A 168 10.58 -12.15 23.38
N LEU A 169 9.95 -12.97 24.22
CA LEU A 169 10.61 -14.02 24.99
C LEU A 169 10.40 -15.37 24.30
N GLU A 170 11.47 -16.02 23.89
CA GLU A 170 11.43 -17.33 23.25
C GLU A 170 11.95 -18.43 24.19
N TYR A 171 11.13 -19.47 24.34
CA TYR A 171 11.44 -20.69 25.07
C TYR A 171 11.55 -21.87 24.09
N THR A 172 12.60 -22.67 24.22
CA THR A 172 12.70 -23.94 23.48
C THR A 172 12.01 -25.05 24.26
N LEU A 173 10.87 -25.51 23.76
CA LEU A 173 10.10 -26.60 24.34
C LEU A 173 10.10 -27.78 23.38
N ASP A 174 10.94 -28.77 23.67
CA ASP A 174 10.93 -30.06 22.98
C ASP A 174 11.08 -30.01 21.45
N GLY A 175 12.01 -29.17 20.99
CA GLY A 175 12.28 -28.98 19.56
C GLY A 175 11.27 -28.07 18.85
N ARG A 176 10.42 -27.40 19.62
CA ARG A 176 9.51 -26.33 19.18
C ARG A 176 9.83 -25.06 19.97
N TYR A 177 9.32 -23.94 19.48
CA TYR A 177 9.53 -22.63 20.05
C TYR A 177 8.20 -22.12 20.59
N PHE A 178 8.20 -21.70 21.85
CA PHE A 178 7.09 -21.01 22.48
C PHE A 178 7.51 -19.55 22.68
N THR A 179 6.76 -18.64 22.10
CA THR A 179 7.03 -17.21 22.11
C THR A 179 6.00 -16.48 22.96
N VAL A 180 6.48 -15.50 23.73
CA VAL A 180 5.63 -14.58 24.50
C VAL A 180 6.01 -13.17 24.12
N THR A 181 5.07 -12.45 23.52
CA THR A 181 5.25 -11.05 23.14
C THR A 181 4.81 -10.16 24.29
N LEU A 182 5.64 -9.17 24.63
CA LEU A 182 5.42 -8.26 25.73
C LEU A 182 5.17 -6.84 25.22
N LYS A 183 4.29 -6.12 25.93
CA LYS A 183 4.14 -4.67 25.87
C LYS A 183 4.41 -4.12 27.26
N GLY A 184 5.52 -3.39 27.42
CA GLY A 184 6.13 -3.13 28.70
C GLY A 184 6.44 -4.45 29.42
N ASP A 185 5.97 -4.57 30.67
CA ASP A 185 6.11 -5.79 31.48
C ASP A 185 4.84 -6.67 31.47
N GLN A 186 3.96 -6.52 30.48
CA GLN A 186 2.72 -7.30 30.36
C GLN A 186 2.70 -8.14 29.09
N VAL A 187 2.13 -9.35 29.20
CA VAL A 187 1.89 -10.23 28.06
C VAL A 187 0.88 -9.60 27.11
N LEU A 188 1.30 -9.38 25.87
CA LEU A 188 0.44 -8.90 24.80
C LEU A 188 -0.25 -10.07 24.10
N ASN A 189 0.52 -11.10 23.74
CA ASN A 189 0.08 -12.33 23.08
C ASN A 189 1.12 -13.44 23.31
N TRP A 190 0.81 -14.66 22.86
CA TRP A 190 1.72 -15.80 22.91
C TRP A 190 1.51 -16.71 21.72
N GLY A 191 2.50 -17.53 21.36
CA GLY A 191 2.41 -18.42 20.21
C GLY A 191 3.36 -19.60 20.27
N VAL A 192 3.19 -20.52 19.31
CA VAL A 192 4.08 -21.67 19.10
C VAL A 192 4.46 -21.83 17.65
N SER A 193 5.73 -22.18 17.43
CA SER A 193 6.29 -22.35 16.10
C SER A 193 7.28 -23.51 16.02
N THR A 194 7.44 -24.07 14.82
CA THR A 194 8.57 -24.97 14.51
C THR A 194 9.84 -24.22 14.11
N ARG A 195 9.76 -22.90 13.89
CA ARG A 195 10.88 -22.01 13.58
C ARG A 195 11.15 -21.09 14.77
N SER A 196 12.43 -20.80 15.01
CA SER A 196 12.78 -19.83 16.05
C SER A 196 12.49 -18.40 15.56
N TYR A 197 12.19 -17.53 16.51
CA TYR A 197 12.09 -16.10 16.32
C TYR A 197 13.42 -15.51 15.82
N GLN A 198 14.57 -16.05 16.24
CA GLN A 198 15.87 -15.68 15.67
C GLN A 198 15.91 -15.88 14.15
N THR A 199 15.28 -16.92 13.60
CA THR A 199 15.22 -17.11 12.14
C THR A 199 14.46 -15.97 11.45
N LEU A 200 13.40 -15.45 12.08
CA LEU A 200 12.68 -14.28 11.57
C LEU A 200 13.55 -13.02 11.65
N VAL A 201 14.22 -12.79 12.79
CA VAL A 201 15.16 -11.67 12.97
C VAL A 201 16.30 -11.72 11.95
N ASP A 202 16.86 -12.90 11.70
CA ASP A 202 17.94 -13.09 10.73
C ASP A 202 17.47 -12.88 9.29
N ALA A 203 16.23 -13.30 8.95
CA ALA A 203 15.64 -13.08 7.64
C ALA A 203 15.42 -11.57 7.39
N GLU A 204 14.89 -10.85 8.38
CA GLU A 204 14.69 -9.42 8.29
C GLU A 204 16.01 -8.64 8.26
N ALA A 205 17.01 -9.04 9.04
CA ALA A 205 18.34 -8.45 8.99
C ALA A 205 19.01 -8.63 7.61
N LYS A 206 18.78 -9.77 6.94
CA LYS A 206 19.26 -9.98 5.56
C LYS A 206 18.52 -9.11 4.57
N HIS A 207 17.19 -9.01 4.69
CA HIS A 207 16.38 -8.11 3.86
C HIS A 207 16.84 -6.65 4.00
N ASN A 208 17.24 -6.23 5.20
CA ASN A 208 17.69 -4.86 5.48
C ASN A 208 19.16 -4.59 5.12
N GLN A 209 20.00 -5.63 4.94
CA GLN A 209 21.42 -5.48 4.57
C GLN A 209 21.69 -5.54 3.07
N GLU A 210 20.84 -6.21 2.29
CA GLU A 210 20.91 -6.17 0.83
C GLU A 210 19.97 -5.06 0.34
N GLY A 211 20.52 -3.89 0.00
CA GLY A 211 19.74 -2.89 -0.72
C GLY A 211 19.12 -3.55 -1.95
N SER A 212 17.78 -3.52 -2.07
CA SER A 212 17.12 -4.26 -3.14
C SER A 212 17.74 -3.88 -4.49
N PRO A 213 18.04 -4.84 -5.39
CA PRO A 213 18.62 -4.54 -6.70
C PRO A 213 17.84 -3.45 -7.46
N LEU A 214 16.53 -3.38 -7.20
CA LEU A 214 15.64 -2.34 -7.69
C LEU A 214 15.96 -0.95 -7.12
N LYS A 215 16.22 -0.81 -5.80
CA LYS A 215 16.68 0.44 -5.20
C LYS A 215 17.98 0.92 -5.88
N GLU A 216 18.96 0.02 -6.02
CA GLU A 216 20.25 0.37 -6.62
C GLU A 216 20.10 0.83 -8.07
N GLN A 217 19.26 0.13 -8.84
CA GLN A 217 18.95 0.50 -10.22
C GLN A 217 18.30 1.89 -10.30
N LEU A 218 17.21 2.13 -9.56
CA LEU A 218 16.49 3.40 -9.59
C LEU A 218 17.36 4.57 -9.09
N MET A 219 18.17 4.34 -8.06
CA MET A 219 19.09 5.34 -7.53
C MET A 219 20.22 5.66 -8.52
N THR A 220 20.73 4.66 -9.24
CA THR A 220 21.74 4.83 -10.30
C THR A 220 21.17 5.64 -11.46
N ASP A 221 19.97 5.28 -11.92
CA ASP A 221 19.26 6.02 -12.96
C ASP A 221 18.99 7.47 -12.54
N LEU A 222 18.50 7.69 -11.31
CA LEU A 222 18.27 9.02 -10.77
C LEU A 222 19.55 9.87 -10.81
N LYS A 223 20.68 9.32 -10.32
CA LYS A 223 21.97 10.00 -10.33
C LYS A 223 22.41 10.36 -11.75
N ALA A 224 22.24 9.44 -12.70
CA ALA A 224 22.60 9.66 -14.10
C ALA A 224 21.75 10.78 -14.74
N GLN A 225 20.43 10.76 -14.56
CA GLN A 225 19.53 11.78 -15.10
C GLN A 225 19.74 13.14 -14.43
N LEU A 226 19.96 13.15 -13.10
CA LEU A 226 20.25 14.38 -12.37
C LEU A 226 21.58 15.00 -12.78
N SER A 227 22.60 14.18 -13.08
CA SER A 227 23.86 14.64 -13.65
C SER A 227 23.65 15.29 -15.02
N LYS A 228 22.89 14.64 -15.91
CA LYS A 228 22.52 15.17 -17.22
C LYS A 228 21.77 16.50 -17.12
N LEU A 229 20.77 16.59 -16.24
CA LEU A 229 20.01 17.81 -15.98
C LEU A 229 20.89 18.91 -15.37
N SER A 230 21.91 18.56 -14.58
CA SER A 230 22.86 19.52 -14.02
C SER A 230 23.77 20.12 -15.08
N SER A 231 24.22 19.31 -16.05
CA SER A 231 25.02 19.77 -17.19
C SER A 231 24.17 20.50 -18.24
N HIS A 232 22.89 20.17 -18.36
CA HIS A 232 21.95 20.76 -19.31
C HIS A 232 20.65 21.17 -18.59
N PRO A 233 20.62 22.35 -17.92
CA PRO A 233 19.51 22.75 -17.03
C PRO A 233 18.14 22.94 -17.69
N LYS A 234 18.04 22.79 -19.02
CA LYS A 234 16.80 22.88 -19.79
C LYS A 234 16.43 21.56 -20.47
N ASP A 235 17.11 20.47 -20.12
CA ASP A 235 16.85 19.13 -20.67
C ASP A 235 15.55 18.59 -20.05
N LEU A 236 14.43 18.83 -20.74
CA LEU A 236 13.09 18.41 -20.30
C LEU A 236 12.98 16.88 -20.18
N THR A 237 13.65 16.11 -21.04
CA THR A 237 13.69 14.65 -20.93
C THR A 237 14.36 14.20 -19.64
N ALA A 238 15.52 14.79 -19.32
CA ALA A 238 16.18 14.49 -18.05
C ALA A 238 15.31 14.90 -16.84
N ALA A 239 14.61 16.03 -16.92
CA ALA A 239 13.69 16.45 -15.86
C ALA A 239 12.53 15.46 -15.66
N VAL A 240 11.88 15.00 -16.73
CA VAL A 240 10.80 14.00 -16.65
C VAL A 240 11.32 12.70 -16.03
N MET A 241 12.48 12.20 -16.46
CA MET A 241 13.05 10.96 -15.93
C MET A 241 13.54 11.12 -14.47
N VAL A 242 14.00 12.30 -14.05
CA VAL A 242 14.30 12.57 -12.63
C VAL A 242 13.04 12.49 -11.79
N ALA A 243 11.98 13.21 -12.17
CA ALA A 243 10.71 13.19 -11.43
C ALA A 243 10.12 11.78 -11.37
N ASP A 244 10.23 11.05 -12.47
CA ASP A 244 9.82 9.65 -12.55
C ASP A 244 10.57 8.75 -11.54
N ARG A 245 11.90 8.74 -11.56
CA ARG A 245 12.70 7.92 -10.65
C ARG A 245 12.53 8.30 -9.18
N VAL A 246 12.33 9.59 -8.89
CA VAL A 246 12.00 10.08 -7.53
C VAL A 246 10.73 9.42 -7.02
N ARG A 247 9.67 9.36 -7.84
CA ARG A 247 8.41 8.69 -7.45
C ARG A 247 8.59 7.21 -7.21
N GLY A 248 9.37 6.53 -8.05
CA GLY A 248 9.67 5.09 -7.86
C GLY A 248 10.34 4.82 -6.51
N LEU A 249 11.36 5.61 -6.18
CA LEU A 249 12.07 5.49 -4.89
C LEU A 249 11.20 5.84 -3.68
N GLN A 250 10.13 6.62 -3.84
CA GLN A 250 9.24 7.05 -2.75
C GLN A 250 8.02 6.13 -2.55
N ASN A 251 7.52 5.49 -3.61
CA ASN A 251 6.24 4.80 -3.59
C ASN A 251 6.35 3.28 -3.49
N ILE A 252 7.47 2.67 -3.87
CA ILE A 252 7.65 1.22 -3.83
C ILE A 252 8.00 0.81 -2.39
N THR A 253 7.14 0.02 -1.74
CA THR A 253 7.26 -0.27 -0.31
C THR A 253 8.44 -1.16 0.04
N SER A 254 8.97 -1.92 -0.92
CA SER A 254 10.20 -2.72 -0.73
C SER A 254 11.49 -1.91 -0.82
N ILE A 255 11.41 -0.60 -1.10
CA ILE A 255 12.58 0.28 -1.14
C ILE A 255 12.69 1.01 0.18
N ASP A 256 13.68 0.62 0.98
CA ASP A 256 14.06 1.36 2.17
C ASP A 256 15.20 2.36 1.87
N LEU A 257 15.00 3.63 2.24
CA LEU A 257 15.92 4.73 2.00
C LEU A 257 16.48 5.25 3.32
N SER A 258 17.80 5.46 3.39
CA SER A 258 18.39 6.16 4.55
C SER A 258 17.94 7.62 4.62
N GLU A 259 18.11 8.28 5.78
CA GLU A 259 17.79 9.70 5.93
C GLU A 259 18.53 10.58 4.89
N GLU A 260 19.79 10.26 4.60
CA GLU A 260 20.58 10.96 3.57
C GLU A 260 20.04 10.71 2.16
N GLU A 261 19.59 9.48 1.86
CA GLU A 261 18.99 9.14 0.58
C GLU A 261 17.64 9.85 0.39
N ILE A 262 16.82 9.94 1.45
CA ILE A 262 15.56 10.69 1.44
C ILE A 262 15.81 12.18 1.12
N ASP A 263 16.76 12.82 1.82
CA ASP A 263 17.09 14.23 1.56
C ASP A 263 17.64 14.44 0.13
N TYR A 264 18.44 13.50 -0.38
CA TYR A 264 18.92 13.50 -1.75
C TYR A 264 17.77 13.41 -2.77
N VAL A 265 16.85 12.45 -2.60
CA VAL A 265 15.70 12.22 -3.48
C VAL A 265 14.78 13.44 -3.50
N ILE A 266 14.47 14.03 -2.34
CA ILE A 266 13.64 15.24 -2.23
C ILE A 266 14.28 16.42 -2.96
N LYS A 267 15.60 16.63 -2.82
CA LYS A 267 16.32 17.70 -3.52
C LYS A 267 16.35 17.48 -5.02
N ALA A 268 16.49 16.23 -5.48
CA ALA A 268 16.45 15.90 -6.89
C ALA A 268 15.07 16.21 -7.52
N GLY A 269 13.97 15.82 -6.84
CA GLY A 269 12.61 16.11 -7.29
C GLY A 269 12.35 17.61 -7.47
N LYS A 270 12.68 18.41 -6.45
CA LYS A 270 12.53 19.88 -6.51
C LYS A 270 13.30 20.54 -7.66
N LYS A 271 14.41 19.94 -8.11
CA LYS A 271 15.20 20.46 -9.23
C LYS A 271 14.49 20.22 -10.57
N ALA A 272 13.74 19.13 -10.70
CA ALA A 272 12.98 18.80 -11.91
C ALA A 272 11.65 19.56 -11.98
N GLU A 273 10.93 19.67 -10.86
CA GLU A 273 9.56 20.19 -10.77
C GLU A 273 9.34 21.51 -11.52
N GLY A 274 10.26 22.48 -11.37
CA GLY A 274 10.15 23.80 -12.01
C GLY A 274 10.22 23.80 -13.55
N LEU A 275 10.64 22.70 -14.17
CA LEU A 275 10.69 22.52 -15.62
C LEU A 275 9.47 21.79 -16.17
N LEU A 276 8.64 21.20 -15.30
CA LEU A 276 7.56 20.27 -15.67
C LEU A 276 6.16 20.89 -15.60
N THR A 277 6.06 22.21 -15.40
CA THR A 277 4.79 22.93 -15.26
C THR A 277 3.77 22.62 -16.36
N ASP A 278 4.24 22.55 -17.61
CA ASP A 278 3.40 22.31 -18.80
C ASP A 278 3.57 20.88 -19.36
N SER A 279 4.10 19.95 -18.54
CA SER A 279 4.30 18.56 -18.93
C SER A 279 2.96 17.84 -19.12
N VAL A 280 2.84 17.14 -20.24
CA VAL A 280 1.75 16.19 -20.51
C VAL A 280 2.18 14.72 -20.30
N ILE A 281 3.37 14.52 -19.73
CA ILE A 281 3.91 13.21 -19.39
C ILE A 281 3.72 13.01 -17.89
N TYR A 282 3.01 11.94 -17.55
CA TYR A 282 2.69 11.54 -16.20
C TYR A 282 3.40 10.24 -15.89
N SER A 283 3.81 10.04 -14.64
CA SER A 283 4.29 8.73 -14.19
C SER A 283 3.88 8.42 -12.77
N GLY A 284 3.89 7.14 -12.42
CA GLY A 284 3.50 6.65 -11.11
C GLY A 284 3.92 5.20 -10.92
N TYR A 285 4.00 4.81 -9.65
CA TYR A 285 4.45 3.48 -9.23
C TYR A 285 3.46 2.93 -8.21
N SER A 286 3.15 1.64 -8.32
CA SER A 286 2.44 0.92 -7.27
C SER A 286 3.38 0.56 -6.12
N ALA A 287 2.81 0.26 -4.95
CA ALA A 287 3.57 -0.21 -3.79
C ALA A 287 4.36 -1.49 -4.14
N GLY A 288 3.74 -2.37 -4.91
CA GLY A 288 4.33 -3.62 -5.39
C GLY A 288 5.31 -3.50 -6.58
N GLY A 289 5.70 -2.30 -7.02
CA GLY A 289 6.73 -2.12 -8.06
C GLY A 289 6.22 -2.16 -9.51
N ILE A 290 4.93 -1.93 -9.74
CA ILE A 290 4.41 -1.73 -11.10
C ILE A 290 4.61 -0.26 -11.48
N HIS A 291 5.30 -0.01 -12.58
CA HIS A 291 5.60 1.32 -13.09
C HIS A 291 4.71 1.66 -14.29
N PHE A 292 4.16 2.87 -14.26
CA PHE A 292 3.39 3.44 -15.35
C PHE A 292 3.97 4.77 -15.82
N ILE A 293 4.01 4.94 -17.14
CA ILE A 293 4.17 6.25 -17.79
C ILE A 293 2.95 6.47 -18.66
N ALA A 294 2.36 7.65 -18.61
CA ALA A 294 1.27 8.02 -19.49
C ALA A 294 1.58 9.34 -20.20
N ILE A 295 1.31 9.41 -21.50
CA ILE A 295 1.49 10.61 -22.32
C ILE A 295 0.11 11.05 -22.81
N LEU A 296 -0.31 12.21 -22.31
CA LEU A 296 -1.57 12.83 -22.69
C LEU A 296 -1.39 13.67 -23.96
N SER A 297 -2.44 13.75 -24.76
CA SER A 297 -2.46 14.60 -25.94
C SER A 297 -2.15 16.07 -25.61
N PRO A 298 -1.29 16.76 -26.38
CA PRO A 298 -1.02 18.19 -26.22
C PRO A 298 -2.31 19.01 -26.31
N ARG A 299 -2.53 19.92 -25.36
CA ARG A 299 -3.75 20.76 -25.26
C ARG A 299 -3.48 22.23 -25.50
N SER A 300 -2.23 22.66 -25.37
CA SER A 300 -1.85 24.07 -25.46
C SER A 300 -0.54 24.27 -26.25
N ALA A 301 -0.28 25.51 -26.63
CA ALA A 301 0.94 25.87 -27.35
C ALA A 301 2.20 25.57 -26.52
N GLU A 302 2.11 25.72 -25.21
CA GLU A 302 3.18 25.48 -24.24
C GLU A 302 3.64 24.01 -24.26
N ASN A 303 2.70 23.06 -24.46
CA ASN A 303 3.04 21.63 -24.57
C ASN A 303 3.93 21.32 -25.80
N THR A 304 3.95 22.18 -26.82
CA THR A 304 4.82 22.01 -28.00
C THR A 304 6.30 21.99 -27.62
N SER A 305 6.68 22.65 -26.52
CA SER A 305 8.04 22.60 -25.98
C SER A 305 8.49 21.18 -25.60
N PHE A 306 7.54 20.29 -25.29
CA PHE A 306 7.78 18.89 -24.96
C PHE A 306 7.79 17.95 -26.16
N LYS A 307 7.63 18.41 -27.41
CA LYS A 307 7.58 17.53 -28.60
C LYS A 307 8.72 16.53 -28.65
N GLN A 308 9.96 17.00 -28.49
CA GLN A 308 11.13 16.12 -28.50
C GLN A 308 11.13 15.15 -27.30
N THR A 309 10.73 15.64 -26.13
CA THR A 309 10.67 14.85 -24.89
C THR A 309 9.65 13.72 -25.00
N ILE A 310 8.44 14.01 -25.46
CA ILE A 310 7.36 13.03 -25.68
C ILE A 310 7.84 11.90 -26.59
N ASN A 311 8.43 12.27 -27.73
CA ASN A 311 8.98 11.32 -28.68
C ASN A 311 10.10 10.45 -28.06
N GLN A 312 11.00 11.05 -27.27
CA GLN A 312 12.08 10.32 -26.62
C GLN A 312 11.60 9.38 -25.51
N VAL A 313 10.68 9.83 -24.65
CA VAL A 313 10.12 9.00 -23.57
C VAL A 313 9.35 7.81 -24.13
N ARG A 314 8.63 8.02 -25.22
CA ARG A 314 7.88 6.97 -25.91
C ARG A 314 8.76 5.98 -26.68
N ASP A 315 10.01 6.34 -26.95
CA ASP A 315 10.87 5.71 -27.97
C ASP A 315 10.21 5.65 -29.36
N SER A 316 9.64 6.79 -29.79
CA SER A 316 9.00 6.93 -31.09
C SER A 316 9.28 8.29 -31.72
N GLN A 317 9.39 8.34 -33.05
CA GLN A 317 9.65 9.60 -33.76
C GLN A 317 8.39 10.45 -34.00
N ASP A 318 7.20 9.87 -33.84
CA ASP A 318 5.93 10.47 -34.26
C ASP A 318 4.87 10.54 -33.15
N GLU A 319 5.22 10.33 -31.88
CA GLU A 319 4.24 10.28 -30.79
C GLU A 319 3.52 11.61 -30.59
N PHE A 320 4.25 12.72 -30.58
CA PHE A 320 3.64 14.04 -30.50
C PHE A 320 2.64 14.27 -31.65
N ASP A 321 3.05 13.93 -32.87
CA ASP A 321 2.24 14.17 -34.07
C ASP A 321 1.00 13.24 -34.09
N PHE A 322 1.14 12.00 -33.62
CA PHE A 322 0.03 11.06 -33.43
C PHE A 322 -1.02 11.59 -32.44
N LEU A 323 -0.58 12.00 -31.25
CA LEU A 323 -1.48 12.51 -30.21
C LEU A 323 -2.12 13.85 -30.61
N THR A 324 -1.39 14.71 -31.32
CA THR A 324 -1.96 15.93 -31.91
C THR A 324 -3.01 15.61 -32.97
N ALA A 325 -2.78 14.60 -33.82
CA ALA A 325 -3.75 14.21 -34.85
C ALA A 325 -5.07 13.67 -34.28
N ILE A 326 -5.06 13.11 -33.07
CA ILE A 326 -6.30 12.75 -32.35
C ILE A 326 -7.08 14.02 -32.01
N VAL A 327 -6.41 15.01 -31.42
CA VAL A 327 -7.05 16.28 -31.03
C VAL A 327 -7.55 17.03 -32.25
N ASP A 328 -6.76 17.14 -33.31
CA ASP A 328 -7.09 17.88 -34.53
C ASP A 328 -8.30 17.29 -35.29
N ALA A 329 -8.60 16.02 -35.07
CA ALA A 329 -9.70 15.32 -35.73
C ALA A 329 -11.04 15.40 -34.97
N SER A 330 -11.00 15.96 -33.77
CA SER A 330 -12.16 16.21 -32.93
C SER A 330 -13.21 17.07 -33.66
N ASP A 331 -14.50 16.73 -33.53
CA ASP A 331 -15.56 17.67 -33.94
C ASP A 331 -15.48 18.93 -33.07
N THR A 332 -15.85 20.06 -33.64
CA THR A 332 -16.05 21.36 -32.97
C THR A 332 -16.90 21.33 -31.69
N ARG A 333 -17.64 20.23 -31.45
CA ARG A 333 -18.54 20.04 -30.30
C ARG A 333 -18.04 19.02 -29.27
N SER A 334 -16.95 18.30 -29.53
CA SER A 334 -16.37 17.29 -28.64
C SER A 334 -14.87 17.24 -28.81
N LEU A 335 -14.10 17.55 -27.76
CA LEU A 335 -12.65 17.45 -27.77
C LEU A 335 -12.23 15.99 -27.53
N GLN A 336 -11.93 15.22 -28.57
CA GLN A 336 -11.32 13.92 -28.39
C GLN A 336 -9.88 14.05 -27.92
N MET A 337 -9.53 13.27 -26.90
CA MET A 337 -8.19 13.21 -26.35
C MET A 337 -7.64 11.79 -26.39
N GLY A 338 -6.35 11.67 -26.71
CA GLY A 338 -5.59 10.43 -26.58
C GLY A 338 -4.73 10.41 -25.32
N LEU A 339 -4.58 9.23 -24.74
CA LEU A 339 -3.68 8.91 -23.64
C LEU A 339 -2.93 7.63 -23.98
N ASP A 340 -1.62 7.71 -24.23
CA ASP A 340 -0.79 6.53 -24.45
C ASP A 340 -0.16 6.10 -23.13
N VAL A 341 -0.37 4.85 -22.72
CA VAL A 341 0.04 4.33 -21.42
C VAL A 341 1.02 3.20 -21.59
N TYR A 342 2.20 3.37 -21.01
CA TYR A 342 3.19 2.33 -20.75
C TYR A 342 2.96 1.69 -19.40
N ALA A 343 3.16 0.38 -19.31
CA ALA A 343 3.17 -0.32 -18.04
C ALA A 343 4.30 -1.36 -18.03
N GLU A 344 5.06 -1.42 -16.95
CA GLU A 344 6.04 -2.48 -16.70
C GLU A 344 6.01 -2.93 -15.25
N ASP A 345 6.25 -4.23 -15.04
CA ASP A 345 6.52 -4.78 -13.72
C ASP A 345 8.02 -4.83 -13.52
N LEU A 346 8.52 -3.97 -12.62
CA LEU A 346 9.95 -3.85 -12.33
C LEU A 346 10.52 -5.10 -11.65
N ASN A 347 9.65 -5.91 -11.03
CA ASN A 347 10.03 -7.16 -10.41
C ASN A 347 10.00 -8.34 -11.40
N GLY A 348 9.50 -8.13 -12.62
CA GLY A 348 9.44 -9.16 -13.68
C GLY A 348 8.49 -10.33 -13.39
N LYS A 349 7.60 -10.21 -12.41
CA LYS A 349 6.65 -11.27 -11.98
C LYS A 349 5.44 -11.35 -12.92
N LEU A 350 4.95 -10.21 -13.39
CA LEU A 350 3.75 -10.06 -14.21
C LEU A 350 4.10 -9.87 -15.68
N LYS A 351 3.66 -10.82 -16.52
CA LYS A 351 3.69 -10.67 -17.98
C LYS A 351 2.58 -9.76 -18.50
N ASN A 352 1.46 -9.70 -17.80
CA ASN A 352 0.34 -8.82 -18.09
C ASN A 352 -0.07 -8.12 -16.80
N ILE A 353 -0.12 -6.79 -16.85
CA ILE A 353 -0.48 -5.94 -15.73
C ILE A 353 -1.99 -5.73 -15.78
N PRO A 354 -2.75 -6.19 -14.77
CA PRO A 354 -4.19 -6.03 -14.74
C PRO A 354 -4.53 -4.53 -14.60
N ILE A 355 -5.47 -4.07 -15.43
CA ILE A 355 -6.03 -2.73 -15.35
C ILE A 355 -7.48 -2.93 -14.92
N GLY A 356 -7.77 -2.69 -13.65
CA GLY A 356 -9.13 -2.73 -13.11
C GLY A 356 -9.92 -1.52 -13.58
N LYS A 357 -9.34 -0.33 -13.43
CA LYS A 357 -9.94 0.93 -13.85
C LYS A 357 -8.87 1.96 -14.19
N LEU A 358 -8.99 2.58 -15.36
CA LEU A 358 -8.24 3.76 -15.72
C LEU A 358 -9.19 4.96 -15.57
N THR A 359 -8.82 5.95 -14.78
CA THR A 359 -9.66 7.11 -14.51
C THR A 359 -8.94 8.38 -14.93
N VAL A 360 -9.67 9.25 -15.64
CA VAL A 360 -9.29 10.65 -15.85
C VAL A 360 -10.40 11.50 -15.25
N LYS A 361 -10.06 12.31 -14.26
CA LYS A 361 -11.00 13.12 -13.48
C LYS A 361 -10.70 14.60 -13.56
N ASP A 362 -11.76 15.39 -13.53
CA ASP A 362 -11.81 16.79 -13.06
C ASP A 362 -12.59 16.83 -11.72
N GLU A 363 -12.48 17.91 -10.94
CA GLU A 363 -13.01 18.01 -9.56
C GLU A 363 -14.49 17.58 -9.41
N ASP A 364 -15.30 17.75 -10.46
CA ASP A 364 -16.75 17.49 -10.46
C ASP A 364 -17.21 16.33 -11.35
N SER A 365 -16.31 15.63 -12.06
CA SER A 365 -16.70 14.52 -12.95
C SER A 365 -15.60 13.47 -13.13
N SER A 366 -16.02 12.20 -13.25
CA SER A 366 -15.13 11.10 -13.63
C SER A 366 -15.57 10.55 -14.97
N GLU A 367 -14.68 10.53 -15.95
CA GLU A 367 -14.90 9.76 -17.17
C GLU A 367 -14.25 8.38 -17.05
N GLU A 368 -15.02 7.37 -17.45
CA GLU A 368 -14.52 6.03 -17.75
C GLU A 368 -14.30 5.96 -19.26
N PHE A 369 -13.15 5.45 -19.68
CA PHE A 369 -12.74 5.47 -21.08
C PHE A 369 -13.67 4.62 -21.97
N ALA A 370 -14.06 5.17 -23.10
CA ALA A 370 -14.75 4.44 -24.16
C ALA A 370 -13.74 3.66 -25.03
N LEU A 371 -14.13 2.47 -25.49
CA LEU A 371 -13.39 1.73 -26.51
C LEU A 371 -13.47 2.47 -27.85
N PHE A 372 -12.42 2.38 -28.69
CA PHE A 372 -12.42 2.92 -30.05
C PHE A 372 -13.49 2.23 -30.91
N GLU A 373 -14.69 2.79 -30.98
CA GLU A 373 -15.75 2.24 -31.85
C GLU A 373 -15.79 2.93 -33.23
N GLU A 374 -15.16 4.09 -33.39
CA GLU A 374 -15.20 4.85 -34.64
C GLU A 374 -14.12 4.41 -35.64
N LYS A 375 -14.52 4.30 -36.92
CA LYS A 375 -13.65 3.90 -38.03
C LYS A 375 -12.41 4.78 -38.19
N TYR A 376 -12.56 6.09 -37.97
CA TYR A 376 -11.46 7.05 -38.08
C TYR A 376 -10.34 6.77 -37.07
N SER A 377 -10.71 6.48 -35.83
CA SER A 377 -9.76 6.23 -34.75
C SER A 377 -8.98 4.92 -34.99
N GLN A 378 -9.60 3.92 -35.63
CA GLN A 378 -8.91 2.70 -36.07
C GLN A 378 -7.91 2.96 -37.22
N ASP A 379 -8.24 3.87 -38.15
CA ASP A 379 -7.34 4.25 -39.23
C ASP A 379 -6.10 4.99 -38.69
N LEU A 380 -6.27 5.88 -37.70
CA LEU A 380 -5.17 6.56 -36.99
C LEU A 380 -4.24 5.58 -36.25
N LEU A 381 -4.80 4.67 -35.45
CA LEU A 381 -4.00 3.65 -34.76
C LEU A 381 -3.17 2.84 -35.75
N LYS A 382 -3.77 2.47 -36.88
CA LYS A 382 -3.10 1.68 -37.91
C LYS A 382 -2.02 2.46 -38.65
N SER A 383 -2.26 3.71 -39.03
CA SER A 383 -1.26 4.54 -39.74
C SER A 383 -0.04 4.82 -38.88
N HIS A 384 -0.24 4.98 -37.57
CA HIS A 384 0.83 5.18 -36.59
C HIS A 384 1.31 3.88 -35.92
N LYS A 385 0.82 2.70 -36.31
CA LYS A 385 1.22 1.40 -35.74
C LYS A 385 1.08 1.34 -34.21
N ARG A 386 -0.02 1.86 -33.67
CA ARG A 386 -0.33 1.90 -32.24
C ARG A 386 -1.23 0.74 -31.84
N SER A 387 -1.04 0.28 -30.61
CA SER A 387 -1.87 -0.76 -29.98
C SER A 387 -2.97 -0.11 -29.18
N GLN A 388 -4.21 -0.58 -29.36
CA GLN A 388 -5.32 -0.09 -28.55
C GLN A 388 -5.31 -0.73 -27.16
N GLY A 389 -5.60 0.05 -26.12
CA GLY A 389 -5.92 -0.47 -24.79
C GLY A 389 -7.25 -1.24 -24.81
N ASN A 390 -7.27 -2.43 -24.21
CA ASN A 390 -8.49 -3.25 -24.09
C ASN A 390 -9.24 -3.03 -22.76
N GLY A 391 -8.74 -2.14 -21.90
CA GLY A 391 -9.33 -1.80 -20.61
C GLY A 391 -9.23 -2.88 -19.53
N LYS A 392 -8.53 -4.00 -19.77
CA LYS A 392 -8.43 -5.14 -18.84
C LYS A 392 -7.01 -5.45 -18.40
N SER A 393 -6.05 -5.31 -19.32
CA SER A 393 -4.64 -5.57 -19.00
C SER A 393 -3.72 -4.97 -20.05
N ILE A 394 -2.51 -4.57 -19.63
CA ILE A 394 -1.42 -4.15 -20.52
C ILE A 394 -0.27 -5.17 -20.40
N PRO A 395 0.23 -5.75 -21.49
CA PRO A 395 1.45 -6.57 -21.45
C PRO A 395 2.62 -5.75 -20.89
N SER A 396 3.38 -6.33 -19.96
CA SER A 396 4.52 -5.66 -19.34
C SER A 396 5.56 -5.26 -20.40
N GLY A 397 6.04 -4.01 -20.34
CA GLY A 397 6.99 -3.44 -21.29
C GLY A 397 6.36 -2.95 -22.59
N THR A 398 5.04 -2.72 -22.63
CA THR A 398 4.35 -2.28 -23.85
C THR A 398 3.49 -1.03 -23.63
N TRP A 399 3.25 -0.31 -24.73
CA TRP A 399 2.44 0.90 -24.78
C TRP A 399 1.07 0.60 -25.38
N HIS A 400 0.03 1.16 -24.78
CA HIS A 400 -1.34 1.05 -25.23
C HIS A 400 -2.07 2.39 -25.18
N THR A 401 -2.75 2.71 -26.28
CA THR A 401 -3.46 3.98 -26.43
C THR A 401 -4.92 3.85 -26.03
N TYR A 402 -5.38 4.84 -25.28
CA TYR A 402 -6.77 5.06 -24.87
C TYR A 402 -7.25 6.39 -25.43
N MET A 403 -8.56 6.51 -25.70
CA MET A 403 -9.18 7.76 -26.12
C MET A 403 -10.44 8.04 -25.29
N PHE A 404 -10.74 9.32 -25.09
CA PHE A 404 -11.87 9.77 -24.26
C PHE A 404 -12.30 11.19 -24.65
N ASP A 405 -13.44 11.64 -24.13
CA ASP A 405 -13.93 13.00 -24.34
C ASP A 405 -13.29 13.94 -23.30
N GLY A 406 -12.45 14.85 -23.78
CA GLY A 406 -11.77 15.84 -22.97
C GLY A 406 -12.49 17.19 -22.84
N THR A 407 -13.72 17.31 -23.33
CA THR A 407 -14.42 18.60 -23.45
C THR A 407 -14.59 19.32 -22.11
N LEU A 408 -14.68 18.59 -21.00
CA LEU A 408 -14.98 19.16 -19.67
C LEU A 408 -13.81 19.06 -18.66
N LEU A 409 -12.58 18.77 -19.11
CA LEU A 409 -11.48 18.51 -18.19
C LEU A 409 -10.61 19.77 -17.95
N ASN A 410 -10.74 20.41 -16.79
CA ASN A 410 -9.92 21.57 -16.42
C ASN A 410 -8.67 21.16 -15.63
N GLU A 411 -8.83 20.38 -14.57
CA GLU A 411 -7.72 19.75 -13.86
C GLU A 411 -7.73 18.25 -14.11
N LEU A 412 -6.59 17.68 -14.47
CA LEU A 412 -6.50 16.28 -14.88
C LEU A 412 -5.76 15.48 -13.82
N SER A 413 -6.49 14.61 -13.14
CA SER A 413 -5.92 13.51 -12.36
C SER A 413 -6.03 12.22 -13.16
N ILE A 414 -4.91 11.54 -13.39
CA ILE A 414 -4.87 10.22 -14.03
C ILE A 414 -4.58 9.19 -12.95
N SER A 415 -5.43 8.18 -12.81
CA SER A 415 -5.18 7.07 -11.90
C SER A 415 -5.49 5.72 -12.53
N ILE A 416 -4.72 4.71 -12.13
CA ILE A 416 -4.78 3.35 -12.63
C ILE A 416 -4.95 2.40 -11.46
N GLU A 417 -6.09 1.71 -11.40
CA GLU A 417 -6.34 0.64 -10.44
C GLU A 417 -5.77 -0.67 -10.99
N THR A 418 -4.93 -1.34 -10.20
CA THR A 418 -4.19 -2.54 -10.58
C THR A 418 -4.52 -3.73 -9.68
N GLY A 419 -5.78 -4.12 -9.57
CA GLY A 419 -6.24 -5.30 -8.80
C GLY A 419 -6.09 -5.18 -7.27
N THR A 420 -4.92 -4.77 -6.78
CA THR A 420 -4.57 -4.58 -5.37
C THR A 420 -4.30 -3.12 -5.02
N ASP A 421 -3.86 -2.29 -5.98
CA ASP A 421 -3.40 -0.92 -5.72
C ASP A 421 -4.13 0.11 -6.59
N LEU A 422 -4.22 1.35 -6.11
CA LEU A 422 -4.56 2.51 -6.93
C LEU A 422 -3.30 3.36 -7.15
N VAL A 423 -2.83 3.43 -8.39
CA VAL A 423 -1.66 4.23 -8.76
C VAL A 423 -2.13 5.58 -9.28
N VAL A 424 -1.75 6.66 -8.61
CA VAL A 424 -1.99 8.04 -9.08
C VAL A 424 -0.79 8.50 -9.89
N LEU A 425 -1.00 8.90 -11.15
CA LEU A 425 0.06 9.41 -12.00
C LEU A 425 0.19 10.92 -11.85
N GLN A 426 1.43 11.39 -11.82
CA GLN A 426 1.77 12.80 -11.60
C GLN A 426 2.68 13.29 -12.73
N ASN A 427 2.49 14.53 -13.15
CA ASN A 427 3.30 15.17 -14.19
C ASN A 427 4.37 16.13 -13.67
N LYS A 428 4.38 16.43 -12.36
CA LYS A 428 5.36 17.30 -11.69
C LYS A 428 5.78 16.76 -10.34
#